data_AF-A0AA44IFG5-F1
#
_entry.id   AF-A0AA44IFG5-F1
#
_cell.length_a   1.000
_cell.length_b   1.000
_cell.length_c   1.000
_cell.angle_alpha   90.00
_cell.angle_beta   90.00
_cell.angle_gamma   90.00
#
_symmetry.space_group_name_H-M   'P 1'
#
loop_
_entity.id
_entity.type
_entity.pdbx_description
1 polymer ?
#
loop_
_entity_poly.entity_id
_entity_poly.type
_entity_poly.pdbx_seq_one_letter_code
_entity_poly.pdbx_strand_id
1 'polypeptide(L)' 'RGTVRELAAHGARLRVLVSGGPGAPSDVVAEVTPAAAADLGLAEGRGVWLSVKATEIDVVPL' A
#
# COMPACT_ATOMS: atom_id res chain seq x y z
N ARG A 1 7.82 6.01 2.72
CA ARG A 1 6.66 6.74 3.26
C ARG A 1 5.78 7.17 2.09
N GLY A 2 4.47 7.11 2.23
CA GLY A 2 3.52 7.55 1.20
C GLY A 2 2.20 8.00 1.81
N THR A 3 1.24 8.30 0.96
CA THR A 3 -0.11 8.73 1.35
C THR A 3 -1.13 7.80 0.72
N VAL A 4 -2.08 7.30 1.51
CA VAL A 4 -3.19 6.49 0.99
C VAL A 4 -4.02 7.35 0.05
N ARG A 5 -4.15 6.91 -1.21
CA ARG A 5 -4.91 7.59 -2.25
C ARG A 5 -6.32 7.02 -2.38
N GLU A 6 -6.46 5.70 -2.23
CA GLU A 6 -7.72 4.98 -2.43
C GLU A 6 -7.74 3.71 -1.58
N LEU A 7 -8.91 3.33 -1.07
CA LEU A 7 -9.19 2.00 -0.53
C LEU A 7 -10.33 1.35 -1.30
N ALA A 8 -10.11 0.15 -1.82
CA ALA A 8 -11.09 -0.58 -2.63
C ALA A 8 -11.29 -2.01 -2.10
N ALA A 9 -12.54 -2.43 -1.95
CA ALA A 9 -12.86 -3.82 -1.63
C ALA A 9 -12.49 -4.73 -2.81
N HIS A 10 -11.78 -5.82 -2.54
CA HIS A 10 -11.34 -6.79 -3.54
C HIS A 10 -11.51 -8.21 -3.01
N GLY A 11 -12.73 -8.72 -3.12
CA GLY A 11 -13.12 -10.01 -2.52
C GLY A 11 -12.96 -9.98 -1.00
N ALA A 12 -12.19 -10.91 -0.45
CA ALA A 12 -11.91 -11.00 1.00
C ALA A 12 -10.82 -10.03 1.48
N ARG A 13 -10.23 -9.22 0.58
CA ARG A 13 -9.13 -8.29 0.87
C ARG A 13 -9.57 -6.85 0.62
N LEU A 14 -8.82 -5.93 1.19
CA LEU A 14 -8.88 -4.52 0.89
C LEU A 14 -7.61 -4.13 0.15
N ARG A 15 -7.77 -3.55 -1.05
CA ARG A 15 -6.68 -2.93 -1.80
C ARG A 15 -6.49 -1.51 -1.32
N VAL A 16 -5.24 -1.14 -1.06
CA VAL A 16 -4.83 0.19 -0.63
C VAL A 16 -3.86 0.73 -1.66
N LEU A 17 -4.30 1.73 -2.42
CA LEU A 17 -3.43 2.46 -3.32
C LEU A 17 -2.70 3.52 -2.50
N VAL A 18 -1.36 3.52 -2.55
CA VAL A 18 -0.53 4.47 -1.83
C VAL A 18 0.33 5.21 -2.83
N SER A 19 0.17 6.53 -2.89
CA SER A 19 1.03 7.37 -3.70
C SER A 19 2.41 7.52 -3.07
N GLY A 20 3.43 7.38 -3.92
CA GLY A 20 4.83 7.62 -3.53
C GLY A 20 5.03 9.06 -3.05
N GLY A 21 5.79 9.24 -1.96
CA GLY A 21 6.25 10.56 -1.55
C GLY A 21 7.35 11.11 -2.47
N PRO A 22 7.80 12.36 -2.27
CA PRO A 22 8.92 12.93 -3.03
C PRO A 22 10.16 12.03 -2.96
N GLY A 23 10.68 11.59 -4.11
CA GLY A 23 11.83 10.69 -4.20
C GLY A 23 11.55 9.21 -3.91
N ALA A 24 10.29 8.83 -3.66
CA ALA A 24 9.87 7.44 -3.56
C ALA A 24 9.40 6.93 -4.94
N PRO A 25 9.46 5.60 -5.19
CA PRO A 25 9.00 5.04 -6.46
C PRO A 25 7.48 5.26 -6.65
N SER A 26 7.03 4.94 -7.86
CA SER A 26 5.65 4.93 -8.36
C SER A 26 4.61 4.44 -7.34
N ASP A 27 3.34 4.72 -7.60
CA ASP A 27 2.21 4.23 -6.80
C ASP A 27 2.34 2.72 -6.46
N VAL A 28 2.12 2.37 -5.19
CA VAL A 28 2.17 0.99 -4.68
C VAL A 28 0.78 0.54 -4.31
N VAL A 29 0.43 -0.70 -4.63
CA VAL A 29 -0.79 -1.36 -4.16
C VAL A 29 -0.41 -2.34 -3.05
N ALA A 30 -1.00 -2.16 -1.88
CA ALA A 30 -0.96 -3.13 -0.80
C ALA A 30 -2.32 -3.84 -0.69
N GLU A 31 -2.31 -5.15 -0.50
CA GLU A 31 -3.51 -5.91 -0.15
C GLU A 31 -3.44 -6.30 1.32
N VAL A 32 -4.46 -5.91 2.08
CA VAL A 32 -4.58 -6.18 3.52
C VAL A 32 -5.95 -6.76 3.83
N THR A 33 -6.14 -7.28 5.05
CA THR A 33 -7.47 -7.66 5.51
C THR A 33 -8.27 -6.41 5.90
N PRO A 34 -9.61 -6.42 5.77
CA PRO A 34 -10.45 -5.33 6.27
C PRO A 34 -10.25 -5.06 7.77
N ALA A 35 -10.05 -6.12 8.56
CA ALA A 35 -9.77 -6.00 10.00
C ALA A 35 -8.47 -5.22 10.26
N ALA A 36 -7.37 -5.57 9.58
CA ALA A 36 -6.11 -4.85 9.74
C ALA A 36 -6.22 -3.37 9.29
N ALA A 37 -6.99 -3.09 8.23
CA ALA A 37 -7.22 -1.71 7.79
C ALA A 37 -7.98 -0.89 8.85
N ALA A 38 -8.96 -1.50 9.51
CA ALA A 38 -9.68 -0.89 10.63
C ALA A 38 -8.78 -0.68 11.84
N ASP A 39 -8.01 -1.70 12.25
CA ASP A 39 -7.09 -1.64 13.39
C ASP A 39 -6.01 -0.55 13.21
N LEU A 40 -5.54 -0.37 11.97
CA LEU A 40 -4.54 0.64 11.62
C LEU A 40 -5.15 2.03 11.35
N GLY A 41 -6.47 2.14 11.26
CA GLY A 41 -7.18 3.37 10.90
C GLY A 41 -6.76 3.91 9.53
N LEU A 42 -6.69 3.02 8.54
CA LEU A 42 -6.38 3.42 7.15
C LEU A 42 -7.55 4.19 6.55
N ALA A 43 -7.24 5.32 5.93
CA ALA A 43 -8.20 6.19 5.26
C ALA A 43 -7.47 6.97 4.17
N GLU A 44 -8.20 7.45 3.16
CA GLU A 44 -7.64 8.35 2.14
C GLU A 44 -7.01 9.59 2.80
N GLY A 45 -5.89 10.05 2.24
CA GLY A 45 -5.08 11.14 2.80
C GLY A 45 -4.20 10.75 3.99
N ARG A 46 -4.32 9.53 4.53
CA ARG A 46 -3.50 9.08 5.67
C ARG A 46 -2.05 8.84 5.23
N GLY A 47 -1.11 9.44 5.95
CA GLY A 47 0.32 9.15 5.80
C GLY A 47 0.67 7.78 6.38
N VAL A 48 1.36 6.96 5.58
CA VAL A 48 1.71 5.58 5.93
C VAL A 48 3.17 5.24 5.61
N TRP A 49 3.68 4.21 6.27
CA TRP A 49 4.93 3.55 5.89
C TRP A 49 4.62 2.29 5.10
N LEU A 50 5.40 2.06 4.06
CA LEU A 50 5.37 0.86 3.25
C LEU A 50 6.68 0.13 3.49
N SER A 51 6.60 -1.18 3.68
CA SER A 51 7.74 -2.08 3.74
C SER A 51 7.43 -3.32 2.93
N VAL A 52 8.46 -3.88 2.31
CA VAL A 52 8.43 -5.17 1.63
C VAL A 52 9.64 -5.97 2.10
N LYS A 53 9.47 -7.27 2.27
CA LYS A 53 10.59 -8.15 2.60
C LYS A 53 11.51 -8.22 1.38
N ALA A 54 12.81 -8.01 1.56
CA ALA A 54 13.76 -7.94 0.43
C ALA A 54 13.76 -9.19 -0.46
N THR A 55 13.45 -10.36 0.10
CA THR A 55 13.36 -11.64 -0.64
C THR A 55 12.06 -11.84 -1.41
N GLU A 56 11.12 -10.91 -1.34
CA GLU A 56 9.86 -10.90 -2.12
C GLU A 56 9.95 -9.92 -3.30
N ILE A 57 11.15 -9.45 -3.64
CA ILE A 57 11.39 -8.54 -4.76
C ILE A 57 12.06 -9.33 -5.89
N ASP A 58 11.35 -9.43 -7.01
CA ASP A 58 11.92 -9.89 -8.27
C ASP A 58 12.39 -8.70 -9.12
N VAL A 59 13.63 -8.79 -9.62
CA VAL A 59 14.19 -7.80 -10.54
C VAL A 59 14.17 -8.41 -11.94
N VAL A 60 13.39 -7.81 -12.83
CA VAL A 60 13.29 -8.20 -14.23
C VAL A 60 14.16 -7.28 -15.11
N PRO A 61 14.98 -7.83 -16.02
CA PRO A 61 15.71 -7.02 -16.99
C PRO A 61 14.75 -6.33 -17.97
N LEU A 62 15.22 -5.22 -18.56
CA LEU A 62 14.51 -4.44 -19.56
C LEU A 62 14.45 -5.15 -20.92
#